data_AF-A0A6V8NBW0-F1
#
_entry.id   AF-A0A6V8NBW0-F1
#
_cell.length_a   1.000
_cell.length_b   1.000
_cell.length_c   1.000
_cell.angle_alpha   90.00
_cell.angle_beta   90.00
_cell.angle_gamma   90.00
#
_symmetry.space_group_name_H-M   'P 1'
#
loop_
_entity.id
_entity.type
_entity.pdbx_description
1 polymer ?
#
loop_
_entity_poly.entity_id
_entity_poly.type
_entity_poly.pdbx_seq_one_letter_code
_entity_poly.pdbx_strand_id
1 'polypeptide(L)'
;MDMVLGFNHNIRYKGELFHVQTEDSGLANPHIITLLYLGGTILCSKKTSYADIIKTEQLEQVVESIMKEQHKEMMRRLKGGEFDARIFPNANPHAAPAASSPPAEPAPAQPTRSLDEVILDYLITGEEK
;
A
#
# COMPACT_ATOMS: atom_id res chain seq x y z
N MET A 1 18.13 -12.07 4.58
CA MET A 1 17.14 -12.01 3.50
C MET A 1 16.70 -10.57 3.40
N ASP A 2 16.99 -9.92 2.28
CA ASP A 2 16.49 -8.59 2.01
C ASP A 2 14.99 -8.65 1.64
N MET A 3 14.33 -7.49 1.63
CA MET A 3 12.92 -7.38 1.29
C MET A 3 12.66 -7.80 -0.16
N VAL A 4 11.55 -8.49 -0.41
CA VAL A 4 11.12 -8.82 -1.77
C VAL A 4 10.60 -7.56 -2.47
N LEU A 5 10.96 -7.39 -3.75
CA LEU A 5 10.52 -6.24 -4.55
C LEU A 5 8.99 -6.15 -4.63
N GLY A 6 8.48 -4.94 -4.40
CA GLY A 6 7.05 -4.66 -4.37
C GLY A 6 6.36 -4.67 -5.74
N PHE A 7 5.03 -4.69 -5.72
CA PHE A 7 4.18 -4.58 -6.91
C PHE A 7 3.45 -3.24 -6.92
N ASN A 8 3.46 -2.57 -8.07
CA ASN A 8 2.85 -1.27 -8.25
C ASN A 8 2.00 -1.24 -9.53
N HIS A 9 0.72 -0.91 -9.43
CA HIS A 9 -0.18 -0.81 -10.60
C HIS A 9 -1.12 0.38 -10.50
N ASN A 10 -1.16 1.16 -11.58
CA ASN A 10 -2.22 2.13 -11.83
C ASN A 10 -3.35 1.47 -12.63
N ILE A 11 -4.59 1.67 -12.20
CA ILE A 11 -5.77 1.00 -12.76
C ILE A 11 -6.88 2.01 -12.95
N ARG A 12 -7.38 2.14 -14.18
CA ARG A 12 -8.60 2.91 -14.44
C ARG A 12 -9.83 2.06 -14.17
N TYR A 13 -10.77 2.59 -13.40
CA TYR A 13 -12.06 1.97 -13.13
C TYR A 13 -13.14 3.03 -12.94
N LYS A 14 -14.25 2.91 -13.69
CA LYS A 14 -15.37 3.87 -13.67
C LYS A 14 -14.98 5.35 -13.82
N GLY A 15 -13.95 5.62 -14.63
CA GLY A 15 -13.46 6.98 -14.90
C GLY A 15 -12.39 7.47 -13.93
N GLU A 16 -12.23 6.82 -12.79
CA GLU A 16 -11.24 7.17 -11.76
C GLU A 16 -9.93 6.38 -11.94
N LEU A 17 -8.82 6.98 -11.49
CA LEU A 17 -7.48 6.36 -11.49
C LEU A 17 -7.13 5.89 -10.08
N PHE A 18 -7.04 4.57 -9.91
CA PHE A 18 -6.64 3.93 -8.68
C PHE A 18 -5.18 3.50 -8.74
N HIS A 19 -4.58 3.40 -7.56
CA HIS A 19 -3.23 2.87 -7.39
C HIS A 19 -3.25 1.71 -6.40
N VAL A 20 -2.66 0.58 -6.80
CA VAL A 20 -2.45 -0.57 -5.92
C VAL A 20 -0.96 -0.74 -5.71
N GLN A 21 -0.55 -0.77 -4.44
CA GLN A 21 0.84 -0.99 -4.03
C GLN A 21 0.89 -2.18 -3.09
N THR A 22 1.84 -3.09 -3.28
CA THR A 22 2.11 -4.21 -2.38
C THR A 22 3.59 -4.24 -2.01
N GLU A 23 3.89 -4.31 -0.72
CA GLU A 23 5.26 -4.30 -0.18
C GLU A 23 5.47 -5.41 0.85
N ASP A 24 6.67 -5.95 0.88
CA ASP A 24 7.18 -6.80 1.95
C ASP A 24 7.87 -5.94 3.00
N SER A 25 7.53 -6.09 4.28
CA SER A 25 8.15 -5.37 5.40
C SER A 25 9.45 -6.01 5.93
N GLY A 26 9.87 -7.13 5.33
CA GLY A 26 11.11 -7.83 5.64
C GLY A 26 11.07 -8.64 6.94
N LEU A 27 12.15 -9.38 7.21
CA LEU A 27 12.22 -10.36 8.30
C LEU A 27 12.07 -9.76 9.72
N ALA A 28 12.43 -8.50 9.91
CA ALA A 28 12.27 -7.81 11.19
C ALA A 28 10.78 -7.61 11.54
N ASN A 29 9.93 -7.53 10.51
CA ASN A 29 8.49 -7.37 10.65
C ASN A 29 7.79 -8.15 9.53
N PRO A 30 7.64 -9.49 9.65
CA PRO A 30 7.34 -10.40 8.54
C PRO A 30 5.89 -10.27 8.05
N HIS A 31 5.62 -9.19 7.35
CA HIS A 31 4.31 -8.79 6.88
C HIS A 31 4.35 -8.30 5.43
N ILE A 32 3.34 -8.73 4.68
CA ILE A 32 3.02 -8.19 3.36
C ILE A 32 1.87 -7.22 3.50
N ILE A 33 2.05 -6.00 3.00
CA ILE A 33 1.07 -4.92 3.07
C ILE A 33 0.64 -4.57 1.65
N THR A 34 -0.66 -4.56 1.37
CA THR A 34 -1.23 -4.05 0.13
C THR A 34 -2.15 -2.88 0.43
N LEU A 35 -1.96 -1.78 -0.30
CA LEU A 35 -2.73 -0.55 -0.17
C LEU A 35 -3.41 -0.23 -1.49
N LEU A 36 -4.69 0.14 -1.42
CA LEU A 36 -5.47 0.68 -2.52
C LEU A 36 -5.67 2.17 -2.28
N TYR A 37 -5.26 2.99 -3.24
CA TYR A 37 -5.40 4.44 -3.20
C TYR A 37 -6.32 4.98 -4.29
N LEU A 38 -6.93 6.13 -3.99
CA LEU A 38 -7.56 7.03 -4.94
C LEU A 38 -7.11 8.46 -4.63
N GLY A 39 -6.40 9.11 -5.55
CA GLY A 39 -5.93 10.49 -5.37
C GLY A 39 -5.12 10.72 -4.08
N GLY A 40 -4.30 9.74 -3.67
CA GLY A 40 -3.51 9.79 -2.42
C GLY A 40 -4.27 9.36 -1.15
N THR A 41 -5.58 9.14 -1.21
CA THR A 41 -6.37 8.62 -0.08
C THR A 41 -6.37 7.10 -0.07
N ILE A 42 -6.06 6.48 1.08
CA ILE A 42 -6.16 5.03 1.26
C ILE A 42 -7.64 4.63 1.38
N LEU A 43 -8.10 3.80 0.45
CA LEU A 43 -9.44 3.23 0.45
C LEU A 43 -9.50 1.92 1.20
N CYS A 44 -8.47 1.08 1.05
CA CYS A 44 -8.39 -0.23 1.69
C CYS A 44 -6.93 -0.62 1.94
N SER A 45 -6.69 -1.35 3.02
CA SER A 45 -5.44 -2.03 3.30
C SER A 45 -5.68 -3.52 3.51
N LYS A 46 -4.71 -4.35 3.12
CA LYS A 46 -4.64 -5.77 3.46
C LYS A 46 -3.26 -6.06 4.03
N LYS A 47 -3.21 -6.78 5.16
CA LYS A 47 -1.98 -7.15 5.85
C LYS A 47 -1.97 -8.65 6.07
N THR A 48 -0.90 -9.31 5.68
CA THR A 48 -0.72 -10.77 5.82
C THR A 48 0.62 -11.03 6.50
N SER A 49 0.60 -11.76 7.62
CA SER A 49 1.81 -12.24 8.28
C SER A 49 2.37 -13.46 7.55
N TYR A 50 3.69 -13.55 7.45
CA TYR A 50 4.40 -14.76 7.01
C TYR A 50 5.38 -15.28 8.08
N ALA A 51 5.20 -14.86 9.34
CA ALA A 51 6.05 -15.25 10.46
C ALA A 51 6.22 -16.78 10.61
N ASP A 52 5.19 -17.55 10.27
CA ASP A 52 5.19 -19.01 10.41
C ASP A 52 6.06 -19.73 9.38
N ILE A 53 6.40 -19.08 8.27
CA ILE A 53 7.12 -19.68 7.14
C ILE A 53 8.56 -19.19 6.99
N ILE A 54 9.05 -18.33 7.90
CA ILE A 54 10.39 -17.70 7.82
C ILE A 54 11.56 -18.69 7.73
N LYS A 55 11.37 -19.94 8.17
CA LYS A 55 12.40 -20.99 8.16
C LYS A 55 12.42 -21.83 6.89
N THR A 56 11.54 -21.53 5.92
CA THR A 56 11.44 -22.26 4.66
C THR A 56 12.62 -21.91 3.75
N GLU A 57 13.22 -22.92 3.11
CA GLU A 57 14.38 -22.73 2.22
C GLU A 57 14.06 -21.86 0.99
N GLN A 58 12.79 -21.78 0.60
CA GLN A 58 12.29 -21.00 -0.55
C GLN A 58 11.50 -19.74 -0.13
N LEU A 59 11.84 -19.15 1.02
CA LEU A 59 11.07 -18.03 1.59
C LEU A 59 10.79 -16.91 0.59
N GLU A 60 11.80 -16.49 -0.20
CA GLU A 60 11.64 -15.42 -1.21
C GLU A 60 10.49 -15.70 -2.17
N GLN A 61 10.49 -16.90 -2.74
CA GLN A 61 9.54 -17.32 -3.75
C GLN A 61 8.13 -17.43 -3.17
N VAL A 62 8.04 -17.88 -1.92
CA VAL A 62 6.76 -17.97 -1.21
C VAL A 62 6.23 -16.57 -0.89
N VAL A 63 7.06 -15.67 -0.35
CA VAL A 63 6.67 -14.27 -0.07
C VAL A 63 6.25 -13.57 -1.36
N GLU A 64 7.03 -13.68 -2.43
CA GLU A 64 6.68 -13.11 -3.73
C GLU A 64 5.35 -13.65 -4.26
N SER A 65 5.09 -14.95 -4.10
CA SER A 65 3.83 -15.57 -4.51
C SER A 65 2.64 -15.03 -3.73
N ILE A 66 2.77 -14.90 -2.40
CA ILE A 66 1.73 -14.31 -1.55
C ILE A 66 1.49 -12.85 -1.95
N MET A 67 2.56 -12.08 -2.19
CA MET A 67 2.46 -10.68 -2.64
C MET A 67 1.71 -10.57 -3.97
N LYS A 68 2.04 -11.41 -4.96
CA LYS A 68 1.36 -11.45 -6.27
C LYS A 68 -0.13 -11.77 -6.12
N GLU A 69 -0.47 -12.76 -5.29
CA GLU A 69 -1.85 -13.16 -5.05
C GLU A 69 -2.64 -12.04 -4.35
N GLN A 70 -2.10 -11.48 -3.26
CA GLN A 70 -2.71 -10.39 -2.52
C GLN A 70 -2.94 -9.14 -3.39
N HIS A 71 -1.97 -8.82 -4.25
CA HIS A 71 -2.06 -7.71 -5.19
C HIS A 71 -3.19 -7.93 -6.21
N LYS A 72 -3.25 -9.11 -6.84
CA LYS A 72 -4.31 -9.48 -7.80
C LYS A 72 -5.69 -9.50 -7.14
N GLU A 73 -5.78 -9.98 -5.91
CA GLU A 73 -7.02 -9.98 -5.15
C GLU A 73 -7.54 -8.56 -4.92
N MET A 74 -6.67 -7.62 -4.50
CA MET A 74 -7.05 -6.21 -4.32
C MET A 74 -7.59 -5.60 -5.62
N MET A 75 -6.95 -5.88 -6.76
CA MET A 75 -7.43 -5.44 -8.07
C MET A 75 -8.79 -6.05 -8.44
N ARG A 76 -9.02 -7.32 -8.11
CA ARG A 76 -10.29 -8.02 -8.35
C ARG A 76 -11.40 -7.42 -7.48
N ARG A 77 -11.13 -7.13 -6.21
CA ARG A 77 -12.07 -6.46 -5.28
C ARG A 77 -12.47 -5.08 -5.79
N LEU A 78 -11.48 -4.30 -6.27
CA LEU A 78 -11.74 -3.01 -6.92
C LEU A 78 -12.65 -3.16 -8.14
N LYS A 79 -12.30 -4.01 -9.10
CA LYS A 79 -13.10 -4.20 -10.32
C LYS A 79 -14.47 -4.83 -10.06
N GLY A 80 -14.58 -5.61 -8.98
CA GLY A 80 -15.82 -6.21 -8.50
C GLY A 80 -16.78 -5.22 -7.85
N GLY A 81 -16.38 -3.96 -7.68
CA GLY A 81 -17.24 -2.90 -7.15
C GLY A 81 -17.37 -2.89 -5.62
N GLU A 82 -16.50 -3.60 -4.90
CA GLU A 82 -16.56 -3.69 -3.43
C GLU A 82 -16.49 -2.31 -2.76
N PHE A 83 -15.80 -1.35 -3.39
CA PHE A 83 -15.59 0.00 -2.87
C PHE A 83 -16.56 1.03 -3.48
N ASP A 84 -17.47 0.63 -4.36
CA ASP A 84 -18.29 1.55 -5.15
C ASP A 84 -19.18 2.44 -4.29
N ALA A 85 -19.81 1.90 -3.25
CA ALA A 85 -20.69 2.68 -2.38
C ALA A 85 -19.95 3.84 -1.68
N ARG A 86 -18.65 3.65 -1.41
CA ARG A 86 -17.80 4.66 -0.76
C ARG A 86 -17.25 5.68 -1.76
N ILE A 87 -16.96 5.26 -2.99
CA ILE A 87 -16.32 6.10 -4.02
C ILE A 87 -17.37 6.84 -4.87
N PHE A 88 -18.49 6.18 -5.16
CA PHE A 88 -19.55 6.64 -6.06
C PHE A 88 -20.93 6.60 -5.36
N PRO A 89 -21.15 7.40 -4.29
CA PRO A 89 -22.35 7.30 -3.46
C PRO A 89 -23.66 7.57 -4.22
N ASN A 90 -23.60 8.29 -5.34
CA ASN A 90 -24.77 8.63 -6.16
C ASN A 90 -25.01 7.65 -7.32
N ALA A 91 -24.17 6.61 -7.48
CA ALA A 91 -24.30 5.64 -8.56
C ALA A 91 -25.19 4.43 -8.21
N ASN A 92 -25.70 4.34 -6.97
CA ASN A 92 -26.51 3.21 -6.52
C ASN A 92 -27.59 3.63 -5.51
N PRO A 93 -28.90 3.61 -5.84
CA PRO A 93 -29.98 3.95 -4.90
C PRO A 93 -30.23 2.87 -3.81
N HIS A 94 -29.36 1.85 -3.69
CA HIS A 94 -29.54 0.73 -2.76
C HIS A 94 -28.31 0.40 -1.89
N ALA A 95 -27.39 1.35 -1.68
CA ALA A 95 -26.29 1.12 -0.74
C ALA A 95 -26.73 1.46 0.70
N ALA A 96 -27.05 0.44 1.50
CA ALA A 96 -27.22 0.58 2.95
C ALA A 96 -25.88 1.02 3.61
N PRO A 97 -25.92 1.79 4.72
CA PRO A 97 -24.74 2.38 5.30
C PRO A 97 -24.00 1.32 6.14
N ALA A 98 -22.75 1.00 5.78
CA ALA A 98 -21.91 0.14 6.59
C ALA A 98 -20.70 0.93 7.14
N ALA A 99 -20.83 1.26 8.42
CA ALA A 99 -19.81 1.43 9.45
C ALA A 99 -18.69 2.45 9.21
N SER A 100 -18.87 3.60 9.85
CA SER A 100 -17.83 4.53 10.30
C SER A 100 -16.84 3.81 11.22
N SER A 101 -15.56 3.76 10.85
CA SER A 101 -14.49 3.56 11.82
C SER A 101 -14.22 4.89 12.55
N PRO A 102 -13.93 4.87 13.86
CA PRO A 102 -13.75 6.09 14.65
C PRO A 102 -12.54 6.92 14.19
N PRO A 103 -12.55 8.26 14.44
CA PRO A 103 -11.42 9.13 14.12
C PRO A 103 -10.18 8.70 14.91
N ALA A 104 -9.09 8.40 14.21
CA ALA A 104 -7.79 8.30 14.83
C ALA A 104 -7.32 9.72 15.20
N GLU A 105 -7.00 9.88 16.48
CA GLU A 105 -6.42 11.09 17.09
C GLU A 105 -5.10 11.50 16.38
N PRO A 106 -4.82 12.80 16.21
CA PRO A 106 -3.65 13.25 15.44
C PRO A 106 -2.35 13.02 16.22
N ALA A 107 -1.42 12.26 15.62
CA ALA A 107 -0.04 12.18 16.07
C ALA A 107 0.72 13.48 15.71
N PRO A 108 1.67 13.94 16.54
CA PRO A 108 2.35 15.23 16.36
C PRO A 108 3.22 15.26 15.09
N ALA A 109 3.16 16.39 14.40
CA ALA A 109 3.94 16.69 13.21
C ALA A 109 5.45 16.72 13.56
N GLN A 110 6.22 15.85 12.90
CA GLN A 110 7.67 15.99 12.86
C GLN A 110 8.05 17.01 11.78
N PRO A 111 9.09 17.83 12.00
CA PRO A 111 9.53 18.80 11.01
C PRO A 111 10.02 18.06 9.75
N THR A 112 9.33 18.28 8.65
CA THR A 112 9.73 17.78 7.33
C THR A 112 10.94 18.57 6.87
N ARG A 113 12.14 18.01 7.05
CA ARG A 113 13.30 18.46 6.28
C ARG A 113 12.96 18.20 4.82
N SER A 114 12.91 19.27 4.03
CA SER A 114 12.51 19.18 2.64
C SER A 114 13.53 18.36 1.85
N LEU A 115 13.07 17.60 0.86
CA LEU A 115 13.95 16.78 0.02
C LEU A 115 15.03 17.63 -0.66
N ASP A 116 14.69 18.88 -0.96
CA ASP A 116 15.60 19.90 -1.50
C ASP A 116 16.78 20.20 -0.55
N GLU A 117 16.56 20.25 0.76
CA GLU A 117 17.64 20.47 1.74
C GLU A 117 18.59 19.28 1.87
N VAL A 118 18.10 18.06 1.67
CA VAL A 118 18.93 16.84 1.72
C VAL A 118 19.79 16.72 0.46
N ILE A 119 19.23 17.10 -0.70
CA ILE A 119 19.96 17.10 -1.97
C ILE A 119 21.06 18.17 -1.97
N LEU A 120 20.79 19.35 -1.41
CA LEU A 120 21.77 20.43 -1.34
C LEU A 120 22.95 20.09 -0.41
N ASP A 121 22.69 19.41 0.71
CA ASP A 121 23.73 18.95 1.66
C ASP A 121 24.71 17.97 0.98
N TYR A 122 24.19 17.03 0.18
CA TYR A 122 25.01 16.06 -0.56
C TYR A 122 25.85 16.70 -1.69
N LEU A 123 25.32 17.73 -2.36
CA LEU A 123 26.04 18.44 -3.41
C LEU A 123 27.14 19.35 -2.85
N ILE A 124 26.97 19.88 -1.64
CA ILE A 124 27.95 20.73 -0.97
C ILE A 124 29.09 19.90 -0.34
N THR A 125 28.81 18.67 0.09
CA THR A 125 29.81 17.78 0.72
C THR A 125 30.58 16.88 -0.26
N GLY A 126 30.31 17.00 -1.57
CA GLY A 126 30.81 16.12 -2.61
C GLY A 126 32.06 16.57 -3.39
N GLU A 127 32.87 17.50 -2.88
CA GLU A 127 34.18 17.85 -3.45
C GLU A 127 35.21 17.90 -2.32
N GLU A 128 35.84 16.75 -2.04
CA GLU A 128 37.26 16.65 -1.64
C GLU A 128 37.68 15.16 -1.54
N LYS A 129 38.19 14.63 -2.65
CA LYS A 129 39.48 13.91 -2.66
C LYS A 129 40.13 13.98 -4.03
#